data_AF-A0A2R6NDH4-F1
#
_entry.id   AF-A0A2R6NDH4-F1
#
_cell.length_a   1.000
_cell.length_b   1.000
_cell.length_c   1.000
_cell.angle_alpha   90.00
_cell.angle_beta   90.00
_cell.angle_gamma   90.00
#
_symmetry.space_group_name_H-M   'P 1'
#
loop_
_entity.id
_entity.type
_entity.pdbx_description
1 polymer ?
#
loop_
_entity_poly.entity_id
_entity_poly.type
_entity_poly.pdbx_seq_one_letter_code
_entity_poly.pdbx_strand_id
1 'polypeptide(L)'
;MSDGAPASDRGPISVGIVAPDADATGIAEAVAGAGGVVAGPEETVATNADAVVAVGDDGLDECVAAGVDGPVLPIGVDGVASLPREDETSGIERFLAGEYPVREQPVMAVESPAV
;
A
#
# COMPACT_ATOMS: atom_id res chain seq x y z
N MET A 1 -13.34 31.90 -11.46
CA MET A 1 -12.85 30.71 -12.19
C MET A 1 -11.50 30.42 -11.58
N SER A 2 -11.43 29.43 -10.69
CA SER A 2 -10.17 29.07 -10.03
C SER A 2 -9.45 28.09 -10.93
N ASP A 3 -8.27 28.46 -11.41
CA ASP A 3 -7.32 27.57 -12.05
C ASP A 3 -6.99 26.44 -11.07
N GLY A 4 -7.38 25.22 -11.41
CA GLY A 4 -6.91 24.02 -10.72
C GLY A 4 -5.42 23.90 -10.99
N ALA A 5 -4.61 24.08 -9.95
CA ALA A 5 -3.16 23.88 -10.05
C ALA A 5 -2.89 22.46 -10.61
N PRO A 6 -1.94 22.30 -11.56
CA PRO A 6 -1.54 20.98 -12.00
C PRO A 6 -1.07 20.17 -10.79
N ALA A 7 -1.44 18.88 -10.74
CA ALA A 7 -1.00 17.95 -9.71
C ALA A 7 0.52 18.09 -9.52
N SER A 8 0.91 18.36 -8.28
CA SER A 8 2.22 18.84 -7.89
C SER A 8 3.37 18.07 -8.53
N ASP A 9 4.43 18.81 -8.82
CA ASP A 9 5.84 18.41 -8.87
C ASP A 9 6.25 17.74 -7.54
N ARG A 10 5.61 16.62 -7.20
CA ARG A 10 6.05 15.72 -6.15
C ARG A 10 7.09 14.82 -6.80
N GLY A 11 8.27 14.75 -6.19
CA GLY A 11 9.26 13.73 -6.52
C GLY A 11 8.66 12.32 -6.44
N PRO A 12 9.41 11.30 -6.87
CA PRO A 12 8.90 9.93 -6.93
C PRO A 12 8.31 9.48 -5.60
N ILE A 13 7.12 8.87 -5.63
CA ILE A 13 6.40 8.35 -4.47
C ILE A 13 7.15 7.12 -3.96
N SER A 14 7.52 7.11 -2.68
CA SER A 14 8.11 5.95 -2.04
C SER A 14 7.03 4.95 -1.63
N VAL A 15 7.21 3.67 -1.97
CA VAL A 15 6.20 2.62 -1.79
C VAL A 15 6.77 1.46 -0.98
N GLY A 16 6.19 1.17 0.18
CA GLY A 16 6.47 -0.07 0.92
C GLY A 16 5.69 -1.23 0.30
N ILE A 17 6.32 -2.40 0.17
CA ILE A 17 5.64 -3.64 -0.24
C ILE A 17 5.72 -4.61 0.93
N VAL A 18 4.59 -5.21 1.29
CA VAL A 18 4.46 -6.14 2.41
C VAL A 18 3.78 -7.40 1.90
N ALA A 19 4.59 -8.45 1.72
CA ALA A 19 4.19 -9.70 1.08
C ALA A 19 4.85 -10.93 1.75
N PRO A 20 4.61 -11.19 3.04
CA PRO A 20 5.34 -12.22 3.79
C PRO A 20 5.19 -13.63 3.19
N ASP A 21 4.04 -13.94 2.59
CA ASP A 21 3.71 -15.25 2.03
C ASP A 21 3.48 -15.22 0.50
N ALA A 22 3.90 -14.15 -0.18
CA ALA A 22 3.70 -13.99 -1.61
C ALA A 22 4.95 -13.45 -2.33
N ASP A 23 5.14 -13.88 -3.59
CA ASP A 23 6.15 -13.27 -4.46
C ASP A 23 5.75 -11.82 -4.78
N ALA A 24 6.63 -10.89 -4.40
CA ALA A 24 6.47 -9.45 -4.57
C ALA A 24 7.14 -8.91 -5.85
N THR A 25 7.89 -9.73 -6.59
CA THR A 25 8.69 -9.28 -7.73
C THR A 25 7.83 -8.55 -8.76
N GLY A 26 6.67 -9.12 -9.13
CA GLY A 26 5.73 -8.50 -10.07
C GLY A 26 5.12 -7.18 -9.56
N ILE A 27 4.88 -7.09 -8.25
CA ILE A 27 4.38 -5.87 -7.60
C ILE A 27 5.45 -4.77 -7.63
N ALA A 28 6.70 -5.11 -7.33
CA ALA A 28 7.82 -4.17 -7.38
C ALA A 28 8.08 -3.65 -8.79
N GLU A 29 8.03 -4.53 -9.79
CA GLU A 29 8.11 -4.15 -11.20
C GLU A 29 6.95 -3.22 -11.61
N ALA A 30 5.72 -3.51 -11.17
CA ALA A 30 4.57 -2.65 -11.43
C ALA A 30 4.70 -1.27 -10.77
N VAL A 31 5.17 -1.20 -9.52
CA VAL A 31 5.46 0.06 -8.82
C VAL A 31 6.49 0.88 -9.58
N ALA A 32 7.59 0.26 -10.01
CA ALA A 32 8.62 0.94 -10.79
C ALA A 32 8.10 1.40 -12.16
N GLY A 33 7.28 0.59 -12.83
CA GLY A 33 6.63 0.93 -14.11
C GLY A 33 5.69 2.13 -13.99
N ALA A 34 5.01 2.27 -12.86
CA ALA A 34 4.13 3.40 -12.53
C ALA A 34 4.88 4.66 -12.06
N GLY A 35 6.22 4.62 -11.95
CA GLY A 35 7.06 5.75 -11.53
C GLY A 35 7.23 5.90 -10.00
N GLY A 36 6.82 4.89 -9.23
CA GLY A 36 7.12 4.78 -7.81
C GLY A 36 8.52 4.25 -7.53
N VAL A 37 8.96 4.38 -6.28
CA VAL A 37 10.25 3.86 -5.79
C VAL A 37 9.99 2.92 -4.62
N VAL A 38 10.41 1.66 -4.74
CA VAL A 38 10.24 0.68 -3.66
C VAL A 38 11.12 1.08 -2.46
N ALA A 39 10.50 1.25 -1.30
CA ALA A 39 11.12 1.72 -0.07
C ALA A 39 11.62 0.52 0.76
N GLY A 40 12.79 -0.01 0.42
CA GLY A 40 13.40 -1.11 1.17
C GLY A 40 13.07 -2.51 0.63
N PRO A 41 13.55 -3.58 1.30
CA PRO A 41 13.28 -4.95 0.86
C PRO A 41 11.79 -5.27 0.99
N GLU A 42 11.27 -6.06 0.04
CA GLU A 42 9.85 -6.39 -0.18
C GLU A 42 9.17 -7.19 0.97
N GLU A 43 9.91 -7.49 2.04
CA GLU A 43 9.49 -8.27 3.22
C GLU A 43 9.40 -7.42 4.50
N THR A 44 9.48 -6.10 4.46
CA THR A 44 9.44 -5.29 5.69
C THR A 44 8.60 -4.04 5.49
N VAL A 45 7.61 -3.86 6.38
CA VAL A 45 6.84 -2.61 6.48
C VAL A 45 7.82 -1.43 6.61
N ALA A 46 8.00 -0.70 5.52
CA ALA A 46 8.65 0.59 5.57
C ALA A 46 7.64 1.59 6.13
N THR A 47 7.58 1.72 7.46
CA THR A 47 6.70 2.68 8.17
C THR A 47 6.92 4.14 7.76
N ASN A 48 7.96 4.42 6.98
CA ASN A 48 8.28 5.75 6.44
C ASN A 48 7.94 5.91 4.95
N ALA A 49 7.32 4.93 4.29
CA ALA A 49 6.90 5.05 2.91
C ALA A 49 5.70 6.00 2.78
N ASP A 50 5.60 6.68 1.63
CA ASP A 50 4.47 7.57 1.34
C ASP A 50 3.16 6.77 1.15
N ALA A 51 3.27 5.52 0.70
CA ALA A 51 2.18 4.58 0.50
C ALA A 51 2.66 3.13 0.69
N VAL A 52 1.73 2.21 0.93
CA VAL A 52 2.03 0.78 1.12
C VAL A 52 1.15 -0.08 0.23
N VAL A 53 1.73 -1.12 -0.37
CA VAL A 53 1.02 -2.22 -1.04
C VAL A 53 1.07 -3.44 -0.14
N ALA A 54 -0.09 -3.85 0.37
CA ALA A 54 -0.25 -5.01 1.24
C ALA A 54 -0.77 -6.18 0.41
N VAL A 55 -0.08 -7.31 0.47
CA VAL A 55 -0.25 -8.40 -0.47
C VAL A 55 -0.68 -9.66 0.27
N GLY A 56 -1.93 -10.09 0.03
CA GLY A 56 -2.58 -11.15 0.81
C GLY A 56 -2.97 -10.70 2.22
N ASP A 57 -3.73 -11.53 2.93
CA ASP A 57 -4.22 -11.22 4.29
C ASP A 57 -3.06 -10.98 5.26
N ASP A 58 -2.03 -11.82 5.24
CA ASP A 58 -0.86 -11.68 6.12
C ASP A 58 -0.12 -10.36 5.91
N GLY A 59 -0.02 -9.90 4.65
CA GLY A 59 0.58 -8.60 4.33
C GLY A 59 -0.24 -7.41 4.88
N LEU A 60 -1.57 -7.53 4.88
CA LEU A 60 -2.43 -6.50 5.47
C LEU A 60 -2.34 -6.50 7.01
N ASP A 61 -2.34 -7.68 7.62
CA ASP A 61 -2.23 -7.85 9.07
C ASP A 61 -0.90 -7.29 9.60
N GLU A 62 0.20 -7.47 8.88
CA GLU A 62 1.49 -6.84 9.21
C GLU A 62 1.43 -5.31 9.14
N CYS A 63 0.73 -4.73 8.15
CA CYS A 63 0.53 -3.28 8.07
C CYS A 63 -0.24 -2.75 9.28
N VAL A 64 -1.27 -3.48 9.71
CA VAL A 64 -2.05 -3.14 10.91
C VAL A 64 -1.18 -3.26 12.16
N ALA A 65 -0.43 -4.34 12.32
CA ALA A 65 0.45 -4.57 13.46
C ALA A 65 1.57 -3.52 13.58
N ALA A 66 2.10 -3.07 12.44
CA ALA A 66 3.12 -2.03 12.36
C ALA A 66 2.56 -0.61 12.56
N GLY A 67 1.23 -0.43 12.57
CA GLY A 67 0.59 0.87 12.74
C GLY A 67 0.83 1.81 11.56
N VAL A 68 0.69 1.31 10.33
CA VAL A 68 0.83 2.14 9.12
C VAL A 68 -0.28 3.20 9.09
N ASP A 69 0.12 4.47 9.19
CA ASP A 69 -0.80 5.63 9.15
C ASP A 69 -1.04 6.16 7.72
N GLY A 70 -0.27 5.66 6.74
CA GLY A 70 -0.35 6.06 5.33
C GLY A 70 -1.39 5.27 4.51
N PRO A 71 -1.63 5.67 3.24
CA PRO A 71 -2.49 4.92 2.34
C PRO A 71 -1.98 3.49 2.12
N VAL A 72 -2.87 2.51 2.29
CA VAL A 72 -2.61 1.10 2.02
C VAL A 72 -3.47 0.63 0.84
N LEU A 73 -2.85 -0.01 -0.14
CA LEU A 73 -3.52 -0.74 -1.23
C LEU A 73 -3.48 -2.25 -0.94
N PRO A 74 -4.59 -2.88 -0.53
CA PRO A 74 -4.66 -4.32 -0.35
C PRO A 74 -4.83 -5.04 -1.70
N ILE A 75 -4.02 -6.06 -1.96
CA ILE A 75 -4.09 -6.90 -3.17
C ILE A 75 -4.34 -8.37 -2.79
N GLY A 76 -5.43 -8.94 -3.30
CA GLY A 76 -5.81 -10.33 -3.04
C GLY A 76 -6.16 -10.60 -1.57
N VAL A 77 -6.79 -9.65 -0.90
CA VAL A 77 -7.21 -9.75 0.51
C VAL A 77 -8.72 -9.96 0.59
N ASP A 78 -9.15 -10.88 1.44
CA ASP A 78 -10.57 -11.15 1.65
C ASP A 78 -11.18 -10.26 2.76
N GLY A 79 -12.50 -10.07 2.74
CA GLY A 79 -13.22 -9.34 3.79
C GLY A 79 -13.11 -7.81 3.75
N VAL A 80 -12.23 -7.25 2.93
CA VAL A 80 -12.09 -5.80 2.68
C VAL A 80 -12.18 -5.47 1.19
N ALA A 81 -12.23 -4.18 0.85
CA ALA A 81 -12.08 -3.78 -0.55
C ALA A 81 -10.62 -3.94 -0.96
N SER A 82 -10.37 -4.94 -1.81
CA SER A 82 -9.04 -5.30 -2.30
C SER A 82 -9.04 -5.39 -3.82
N LEU A 83 -7.88 -5.08 -4.41
CA LEU A 83 -7.63 -5.30 -5.82
C LEU A 83 -7.38 -6.79 -6.09
N PRO A 84 -7.97 -7.40 -7.12
CA PRO A 84 -7.60 -8.76 -7.49
C PRO A 84 -6.19 -8.78 -8.08
N ARG A 85 -5.47 -9.90 -7.88
CA ARG A 85 -4.07 -10.08 -8.34
C ARG A 85 -3.88 -9.81 -9.83
N GLU A 86 -4.84 -10.24 -10.65
CA GLU A 86 -4.80 -10.06 -12.10
C GLU A 86 -4.84 -8.60 -12.57
N ASP A 87 -5.30 -7.67 -11.71
CA ASP A 87 -5.40 -6.25 -12.03
C ASP A 87 -4.29 -5.40 -11.40
N GLU A 88 -3.30 -6.03 -10.75
CA GLU A 88 -2.29 -5.38 -9.90
C GLU A 88 -1.58 -4.21 -10.60
N THR A 89 -1.15 -4.38 -11.86
CA THR A 89 -0.44 -3.33 -12.60
C THR A 89 -1.30 -2.06 -12.75
N SER A 90 -2.51 -2.20 -13.28
CA SER A 90 -3.39 -1.05 -13.53
C SER A 90 -3.92 -0.42 -12.24
N GLY A 91 -4.08 -1.22 -11.18
CA GLY A 91 -4.49 -0.72 -9.88
C GLY A 91 -3.38 0.05 -9.17
N ILE A 92 -2.13 -0.42 -9.26
CA ILE A 92 -0.95 0.28 -8.72
C ILE A 92 -0.75 1.62 -9.43
N GLU A 93 -0.89 1.68 -10.75
CA GLU A 93 -0.83 2.94 -11.51
C GLU A 93 -1.85 3.97 -11.01
N ARG A 94 -3.11 3.57 -10.85
CA ARG A 94 -4.18 4.44 -10.32
C ARG A 94 -3.94 4.83 -8.86
N PHE A 95 -3.41 3.90 -8.07
CA PHE A 95 -3.07 4.14 -6.68
C PHE A 95 -1.97 5.18 -6.54
N LEU A 96 -0.91 5.12 -7.35
CA LEU A 96 0.13 6.16 -7.32
C LEU A 96 -0.36 7.49 -7.91
N ALA A 97 -1.32 7.44 -8.85
CA ALA A 97 -1.96 8.64 -9.39
C ALA A 97 -2.96 9.32 -8.43
N GLY A 98 -3.31 8.70 -7.29
CA GLY A 98 -4.32 9.26 -6.38
C GLY A 98 -5.78 9.00 -6.81
N GLU A 99 -5.99 8.13 -7.80
CA GLU A 99 -7.29 7.88 -8.44
C GLU A 99 -8.04 6.73 -7.77
N TYR A 100 -8.29 6.83 -6.46
CA TYR A 100 -8.97 5.79 -5.70
C TYR A 100 -9.88 6.34 -4.60
N PRO A 101 -11.00 5.65 -4.28
CA PRO A 101 -11.78 6.00 -3.11
C PRO A 101 -11.03 5.60 -1.83
N VAL A 102 -10.78 6.56 -0.95
CA VAL A 102 -10.21 6.30 0.39
C VAL A 102 -11.29 5.78 1.33
N ARG A 103 -10.96 4.76 2.13
CA ARG A 103 -11.81 4.24 3.20
C ARG A 103 -11.01 4.14 4.49
N GLU A 104 -11.56 4.65 5.57
CA GLU A 104 -10.96 4.49 6.90
C GLU A 104 -11.36 3.13 7.48
N GLN A 105 -10.40 2.39 8.04
CA GLN A 105 -10.60 1.12 8.74
C GLN A 105 -10.11 1.27 10.19
N PRO A 106 -10.99 1.63 11.15
CA PRO A 106 -10.59 1.81 12.54
C PRO A 106 -10.10 0.48 13.15
N VAL A 107 -8.93 0.51 13.77
CA VAL A 107 -8.36 -0.64 14.48
C VAL A 107 -8.56 -0.51 16.00
N MET A 108 -8.63 -1.64 16.69
CA MET A 108 -8.72 -1.67 18.16
C MET A 108 -7.40 -2.14 18.75
N ALA A 109 -6.74 -1.27 19.52
CA ALA A 109 -5.61 -1.67 20.33
C ALA A 109 -6.08 -2.53 21.51
N VAL A 110 -5.60 -3.78 21.58
CA VAL A 110 -5.93 -4.72 22.66
C VAL A 110 -4.66 -5.02 23.45
N GLU A 111 -4.67 -4.67 24.73
CA GLU A 111 -3.60 -5.02 25.66
C GLU A 111 -4.00 -6.26 26.46
N SER A 112 -3.12 -7.27 26.47
CA SER A 112 -3.28 -8.45 27.32
C SER A 112 -2.54 -8.22 28.64
N PRO A 113 -3.11 -8.59 29.80
CA PRO A 113 -2.37 -8.53 31.06
C PRO A 113 -1.09 -9.38 30.95
N ALA A 114 0.06 -8.80 31.32
CA ALA A 114 1.30 -9.56 31.44
C ALA A 114 1.12 -10.62 32.55
N VAL A 115 1.39 -11.88 32.21
CA VAL A 115 1.31 -13.03 33.13
C VAL A 115 2.54 -13.07 34.04
#